data_AF-A0A401TQC4-F1
#
_entry.id   AF-A0A401TQC4-F1
#
_cell.length_a   1.000
_cell.length_b   1.000
_cell.length_c   1.000
_cell.angle_alpha   90.00
_cell.angle_beta   90.00
_cell.angle_gamma   90.00
#
_symmetry.space_group_name_H-M   'P 1'
#
loop_
_entity.id
_entity.type
_entity.pdbx_description
1 polymer ?
#
loop_
_entity_poly.entity_id
_entity_poly.type
_entity_poly.pdbx_seq_one_letter_code
_entity_poly.pdbx_strand_id
1 'polypeptide(L)' 'MRRTGDMARDLELQLQHRAVNFDFFSLALDESCGVRDTAQLLIFVRGITMDIKITGELAAMQPMKGTTTGNDSFTE' A
#
# COMPACT_ATOMS: atom_id res chain seq x y z
N MET A 1 13.67 -6.06 -19.75
CA MET A 1 12.92 -6.49 -18.55
C MET A 1 13.64 -5.89 -17.33
N ARG A 2 13.00 -5.01 -16.56
CA ARG A 2 13.65 -4.32 -15.43
C ARG A 2 13.31 -5.12 -14.16
N ARG A 3 14.31 -5.58 -13.40
CA ARG A 3 14.17 -6.33 -12.12
C ARG A 3 13.10 -5.76 -11.18
N THR A 4 12.93 -4.44 -11.17
CA THR A 4 11.92 -3.74 -10.37
C THR A 4 10.48 -4.10 -10.72
N GLY A 5 10.17 -4.35 -11.99
CA GLY A 5 8.83 -4.74 -12.42
C GLY A 5 8.46 -6.16 -12.00
N ASP A 6 9.43 -7.08 -12.02
CA ASP A 6 9.21 -8.46 -11.58
C ASP A 6 8.97 -8.54 -10.07
N MET A 7 9.68 -7.74 -9.28
CA MET A 7 9.46 -7.63 -7.83
C MET A 7 8.11 -6.99 -7.48
N ALA A 8 7.69 -5.96 -8.23
CA ALA A 8 6.39 -5.32 -8.02
C ALA A 8 5.23 -6.28 -8.32
N ARG A 9 5.34 -7.06 -9.41
CA ARG A 9 4.34 -8.06 -9.77
C ARG A 9 4.29 -9.21 -8.76
N ASP A 10 5.44 -9.63 -8.24
CA ASP A 10 5.49 -10.65 -7.19
C ASP A 10 4.79 -10.17 -5.91
N LEU A 11 5.04 -8.93 -5.49
CA LEU A 11 4.35 -8.32 -4.35
C LEU A 11 2.83 -8.25 -4.58
N GLU A 12 2.41 -7.83 -5.78
CA GLU A 12 0.99 -7.79 -6.16
C GLU A 12 0.32 -9.17 -6.07
N LEU A 13 0.97 -10.22 -6.58
CA LEU A 13 0.45 -11.59 -6.51
C LEU A 13 0.37 -12.10 -5.06
N GLN A 14 1.37 -11.79 -4.24
CA GLN A 14 1.36 -12.16 -2.82
C GLN A 14 0.24 -11.44 -2.06
N LEU A 15 0.00 -10.16 -2.34
CA LEU A 15 -1.11 -9.39 -1.79
C LEU A 15 -2.45 -9.99 -2.18
N GLN A 16 -2.67 -10.27 -3.46
CA GLN A 16 -3.90 -10.88 -3.95
C GLN A 16 -4.17 -12.22 -3.29
N HIS A 17 -3.14 -13.09 -3.20
CA HIS A 17 -3.27 -14.40 -2.57
C HIS A 17 -3.62 -14.31 -1.07
N ARG A 18 -3.05 -13.34 -0.35
CA ARG A 18 -3.37 -13.12 1.07
C ARG A 18 -4.75 -12.49 1.25
N ALA A 19 -5.11 -11.53 0.42
CA ALA A 19 -6.36 -10.80 0.51
C ALA A 19 -7.59 -11.68 0.33
N VAL A 20 -7.50 -12.74 -0.48
CA VAL A 20 -8.58 -13.74 -0.64
C VAL A 20 -8.96 -14.40 0.69
N ASN A 21 -8.03 -14.49 1.64
CA ASN A 21 -8.23 -15.17 2.92
C ASN A 21 -8.63 -14.21 4.05
N PHE A 22 -8.88 -12.93 3.76
CA PHE A 22 -9.31 -11.97 4.77
C PHE A 22 -10.82 -12.03 4.95
N ASP A 23 -11.27 -12.23 6.19
CA ASP A 23 -12.68 -12.15 6.56
C ASP A 23 -13.14 -10.69 6.67
N PHE A 24 -12.25 -9.82 7.16
CA PHE A 24 -12.45 -8.38 7.12
C PHE A 24 -11.15 -7.69 6.73
N PHE A 25 -11.25 -6.52 6.11
CA PHE A 25 -10.09 -5.71 5.76
C PHE A 25 -10.35 -4.22 5.95
N SER A 26 -9.26 -3.45 6.08
CA SER A 26 -9.25 -2.00 6.06
C SER A 26 -8.05 -1.47 5.29
N LEU A 27 -8.14 -0.23 4.84
CA LEU A 27 -7.01 0.48 4.25
C LEU A 27 -6.41 1.41 5.30
N ALA A 28 -5.08 1.40 5.41
CA ALA A 28 -4.34 2.36 6.22
C ALA A 28 -3.47 3.22 5.29
N LEU A 29 -3.57 4.53 5.44
CA LEU A 29 -2.78 5.51 4.72
C LEU A 29 -1.70 6.04 5.67
N ASP A 30 -0.46 6.06 5.22
CA ASP A 30 0.67 6.60 5.98
C ASP A 30 1.46 7.56 5.11
N GLU A 31 1.81 8.72 5.67
CA GLU A 31 2.70 9.68 5.02
C GLU A 31 4.12 9.42 5.51
N SER A 32 4.96 8.91 4.62
CA SER A 32 6.38 8.67 4.90
C SER A 32 7.24 9.73 4.22
N CYS A 33 8.08 10.43 4.97
CA CYS A 33 9.12 11.27 4.39
C CYS A 33 10.26 10.37 3.88
N GLY A 34 10.38 10.22 2.56
CA GLY A 34 11.49 9.48 1.97
C GLY A 34 12.85 10.15 2.26
N VAL A 35 13.95 9.42 2.01
CA VAL A 35 15.35 9.85 2.25
C VAL A 35 15.76 11.15 1.52
N ARG A 36 14.91 11.67 0.61
CA ARG A 36 15.16 12.85 -0.23
C ARG A 36 14.15 13.99 -0.02
N ASP A 37 13.52 14.06 1.16
CA ASP A 37 12.55 15.10 1.52
C ASP A 37 11.32 15.16 0.58
N THR A 38 11.03 14.04 -0.09
CA THR A 38 9.79 13.86 -0.84
C THR A 38 8.86 13.01 0.00
N ALA A 39 7.76 13.60 0.44
CA ALA A 39 6.71 12.87 1.12
C ALA A 39 6.10 11.82 0.18
N GLN A 40 5.80 10.64 0.72
CA GLN A 40 5.26 9.50 -0.01
C GLN A 40 4.00 9.05 0.71
N LEU A 41 2.92 8.87 -0.05
CA LEU A 41 1.72 8.22 0.42
C LEU A 41 1.90 6.70 0.30
N LEU A 42 1.89 6.02 1.44
CA LEU A 42 1.88 4.57 1.53
C LEU A 42 0.45 4.11 1.80
N ILE A 43 -0.03 3.18 0.98
CA ILE A 43 -1.34 2.56 1.14
C ILE A 43 -1.10 1.13 1.58
N PHE A 44 -1.60 0.77 2.75
CA PHE A 44 -1.55 -0.58 3.29
C PHE A 44 -2.94 -1.22 3.28
N VAL A 45 -3.00 -2.50 2.95
CA VAL A 45 -4.17 -3.33 3.21
C VAL A 45 -3.93 -4.05 4.53
N ARG A 46 -4.85 -3.87 5.48
CA ARG A 46 -4.88 -4.61 6.74
C ARG A 46 -6.00 -5.63 6.67
N GLY A 47 -5.67 -6.90 6.82
CA GLY A 47 -6.61 -8.00 6.87
C GLY A 47 -6.70 -8.61 8.26
N ILE A 48 -7.87 -9.12 8.61
CA ILE A 48 -8.07 -10.02 9.73
C ILE A 48 -8.77 -11.28 9.23
N THR A 49 -8.36 -12.44 9.74
CA THR A 49 -9.05 -13.71 9.46
C THR A 49 -9.83 -14.20 10.69
N MET A 50 -10.69 -15.21 10.54
CA MET A 50 -11.49 -15.81 11.61
C MET A 50 -10.62 -16.32 12.77
N ASP A 51 -9.37 -16.69 12.49
CA ASP A 51 -8.40 -17.08 13.52
C ASP A 51 -7.76 -15.89 14.27
N ILE A 52 -8.29 -14.67 14.05
CA ILE A 52 -7.86 -13.41 14.68
C ILE A 52 -6.41 -13.04 14.28
N LYS A 53 -5.86 -13.63 13.22
CA LYS A 53 -4.59 -13.16 12.65
C LYS A 53 -4.79 -11.83 11.95
N ILE A 54 -4.04 -10.82 12.39
CA ILE A 54 -3.97 -9.50 11.76
C ILE A 54 -2.73 -9.46 10.87
N THR A 55 -2.91 -9.11 9.61
CA THR A 55 -1.82 -8.93 8.65
C THR A 55 -1.90 -7.55 8.03
N GLY A 56 -0.77 -6.86 7.89
CA GLY A 56 -0.67 -5.59 7.18
C GLY A 56 0.36 -5.69 6.06
N GLU A 57 -0.03 -5.37 4.83
CA GLU A 57 0.82 -5.47 3.65
C GLU A 57 0.74 -4.18 2.81
N LEU A 58 1.87 -3.74 2.24
CA LEU A 58 1.95 -2.53 1.43
C LEU A 58 1.32 -2.79 0.06
N ALA A 59 0.23 -2.11 -0.26
CA ALA A 59 -0.50 -2.25 -1.51
C ALA A 59 -0.05 -1.27 -2.60
N ALA A 60 0.27 -0.03 -2.21
CA ALA A 60 0.75 0.98 -3.14
C ALA A 60 1.65 2.00 -2.44
N MET A 61 2.55 2.60 -3.22
CA MET A 61 3.40 3.71 -2.79
C MET A 61 3.41 4.76 -3.91
N GLN A 62 2.95 5.97 -3.57
CA GLN A 62 2.89 7.08 -4.50
C GLN A 62 3.72 8.25 -3.97
N PRO A 63 4.72 8.75 -4.73
CA PRO A 63 5.41 9.98 -4.39
C PRO A 63 4.44 11.16 -4.47
N MET A 64 4.37 11.98 -3.42
CA MET A 64 3.61 13.23 -3.43
C MET A 64 4.51 14.32 -4.04
N LYS A 65 4.13 14.84 -5.22
CA LYS A 65 4.87 15.91 -5.89
C LYS A 65 4.19 17.25 -5.61
N GLY A 66 4.87 18.15 -4.91
CA GLY A 66 4.36 19.50 -4.65
C GLY A 66 3.39 19.55 -3.46
N THR A 67 3.20 20.75 -2.94
CA THR A 67 2.59 21.11 -1.65
C THR A 67 1.36 20.29 -1.25
N THR A 68 1.44 19.69 -0.06
CA THR A 68 0.38 19.02 0.69
C THR A 68 -0.88 19.87 0.80
N THR A 69 -1.82 19.68 -0.13
CA THR A 69 -3.21 20.07 0.08
C THR A 69 -4.01 18.78 0.05
N GLY A 70 -4.84 18.52 1.07
CA GLY A 70 -5.63 17.27 1.20
C GLY A 70 -6.64 16.99 0.07
N ASN A 71 -6.54 17.74 -1.03
CA ASN A 71 -7.36 17.68 -2.23
C ASN A 71 -6.70 16.86 -3.37
N ASP A 72 -5.40 16.53 -3.26
CA ASP A 72 -4.68 15.73 -4.27
C ASP A 72 -4.83 14.21 -4.04
N SER A 73 -5.58 13.81 -3.00
CA SER A 73 -5.56 12.45 -2.46
C SER A 73 -6.52 11.46 -3.14
N PHE A 74 -7.39 11.86 -4.06
CA PHE A 74 -8.26 10.91 -4.76
C PHE A 74 -8.89 11.54 -6.02
N THR A 75 -8.54 11.02 -7.19
CA THR A 75 -9.38 11.12 -8.39
C THR A 75 -9.69 9.70 -8.85
N GLU A 76 -10.99 9.43 -9.01
CA GLU A 76 -11.61 8.14 -9.39
C GLU A 76 -11.03 7.50 -10.65
#